data_AF-A0A1I9YCN6-F1
#
_entry.id   AF-A0A1I9YCN6-F1
#
_cell.length_a   1.000
_cell.length_b   1.000
_cell.length_c   1.000
_cell.angle_alpha   90.00
_cell.angle_beta   90.00
_cell.angle_gamma   90.00
#
_symmetry.space_group_name_H-M   'P 1'
#
loop_
_entity.id
_entity.type
_entity.pdbx_description
1 polymer ?
#
loop_
_entity_poly.entity_id
_entity_poly.type
_entity_poly.pdbx_seq_one_letter_code
_entity_poly.pdbx_strand_id
1 'polypeptide(L)'
;MNAYIFENLGPEDRKRISYLQSRDDCAQFVRNVGAKHPHLVRAARQCSVELQVTALNLESAVRRDVWSVVYAQEEALFVKHGMRRRAGNTRKAIENRGELGAVIFMVQRPGGDGFELLHSLGLADYTFEAVALRHPEHFSPEIVEAARRKLNDRRGPNAEETVA
;
A
#
# COMPACT_ATOMS: atom_id res chain seq x y z
N MET A 1 8.96 -9.22 -8.50
CA MET A 1 8.98 -8.59 -7.17
C MET A 1 9.38 -7.14 -7.37
N ASN A 2 8.45 -6.22 -7.13
CA ASN A 2 8.60 -4.79 -7.36
C ASN A 2 9.85 -4.21 -6.65
N ALA A 3 10.63 -3.37 -7.35
CA ALA A 3 11.88 -2.78 -6.86
C ALA A 3 11.69 -1.98 -5.55
N TYR A 4 10.51 -1.38 -5.37
CA TYR A 4 10.15 -0.60 -4.18
C TYR A 4 10.10 -1.39 -2.86
N ILE A 5 9.93 -2.72 -2.89
CA ILE A 5 9.89 -3.56 -1.67
C ILE A 5 11.27 -3.64 -0.99
N PHE A 6 12.32 -3.47 -1.79
CA PHE A 6 13.70 -3.64 -1.35
C PHE A 6 14.47 -2.33 -1.21
N GLU A 7 13.81 -1.20 -1.47
CA GLU A 7 14.39 0.12 -1.25
C GLU A 7 14.77 0.25 0.21
N ASN A 8 16.05 0.52 0.45
CA ASN A 8 16.67 0.67 1.77
C ASN A 8 16.86 -0.64 2.58
N LEU A 9 16.78 -1.83 1.96
CA LEU A 9 17.19 -3.09 2.62
C LEU A 9 18.63 -3.47 2.30
N GLY A 10 19.37 -3.93 3.32
CA GLY A 10 20.68 -4.55 3.12
C GLY A 10 20.57 -5.90 2.36
N PRO A 11 21.67 -6.41 1.79
CA PRO A 11 21.66 -7.67 1.01
C PRO A 11 21.06 -8.87 1.76
N GLU A 12 21.39 -9.03 3.05
CA GLU A 12 20.88 -10.12 3.88
C GLU A 12 19.37 -9.98 4.15
N ASP A 13 18.89 -8.76 4.39
CA ASP A 13 17.47 -8.49 4.62
C ASP A 13 16.66 -8.73 3.33
N ARG A 14 17.20 -8.33 2.17
CA ARG A 14 16.60 -8.67 0.86
C ARG A 14 16.47 -10.17 0.68
N LYS A 15 17.53 -10.93 1.00
CA LYS A 15 17.54 -12.38 0.90
C LYS A 15 16.46 -13.01 1.78
N ARG A 16 16.31 -12.56 3.03
CA ARG A 16 15.26 -13.02 3.94
C ARG A 16 13.85 -12.80 3.38
N ILE A 17 13.56 -11.60 2.87
CA ILE A 17 12.26 -11.28 2.28
C ILE A 17 12.00 -12.11 1.02
N SER A 18 13.03 -12.38 0.20
CA SER A 18 12.88 -13.18 -1.03
C SER A 18 12.43 -14.62 -0.80
N TYR A 19 12.62 -15.15 0.41
CA TYR A 19 12.18 -16.50 0.77
C TYR A 19 10.70 -16.59 1.16
N LEU A 20 10.01 -15.46 1.37
CA LEU A 20 8.59 -15.47 1.72
C LEU A 20 7.75 -15.78 0.46
N GLN A 21 7.02 -16.89 0.46
CA GLN A 21 6.26 -17.36 -0.71
C GLN A 21 4.76 -17.21 -0.56
N SER A 22 4.27 -17.00 0.68
CA SER A 22 2.85 -16.86 0.97
C SER A 22 2.57 -15.73 1.95
N ARG A 23 1.30 -15.32 2.01
CA ARG A 23 0.82 -14.34 3.00
C ARG A 23 1.02 -14.80 4.44
N ASP A 24 0.99 -16.10 4.66
CA ASP A 24 1.13 -16.68 5.99
C ASP A 24 2.61 -16.73 6.39
N ASP A 25 3.52 -16.98 5.44
CA ASP A 25 4.96 -16.79 5.66
C ASP A 25 5.25 -15.34 6.04
N CYS A 26 4.70 -14.37 5.31
CA CYS A 26 4.87 -12.95 5.63
C CYS A 26 4.33 -12.62 7.02
N ALA A 27 3.13 -13.11 7.37
CA ALA A 27 2.53 -12.87 8.67
C ALA A 27 3.35 -13.50 9.81
N GLN A 28 3.84 -14.73 9.62
CA GLN A 28 4.69 -15.40 10.59
C GLN A 28 6.04 -14.69 10.74
N PHE A 29 6.64 -14.24 9.64
CA PHE A 29 7.87 -13.47 9.65
C PHE A 29 7.71 -12.15 10.42
N VAL A 30 6.61 -11.41 10.18
CA VAL A 30 6.27 -10.19 10.94
C VAL A 30 6.18 -10.47 12.44
N ARG A 31 5.55 -11.58 12.84
CA ARG A 31 5.45 -11.98 14.26
C ARG A 31 6.82 -12.29 14.87
N ASN A 32 7.67 -13.00 14.13
CA ASN A 32 8.99 -13.44 14.61
C ASN A 32 9.97 -12.27 14.75
N VAL A 33 9.97 -11.37 13.77
CA VAL A 33 10.86 -10.20 13.74
C VAL A 33 10.39 -9.15 14.74
N GLY A 34 9.08 -8.95 14.86
CA GLY A 34 8.46 -8.05 15.81
C GLY A 34 8.88 -6.57 15.63
N ALA A 35 8.58 -5.76 16.64
CA ALA A 35 8.83 -4.32 16.60
C ALA A 35 10.32 -3.92 16.56
N LYS A 36 11.24 -4.86 16.76
CA LYS A 36 12.70 -4.61 16.81
C LYS A 36 13.31 -4.31 15.44
N HIS A 37 12.67 -4.74 14.35
CA HIS A 37 13.13 -4.44 12.99
C HIS A 37 11.97 -3.93 12.14
N PRO A 38 11.56 -2.67 12.34
CA PRO A 38 10.37 -2.10 11.68
C PRO A 38 10.49 -2.06 10.15
N HIS A 39 11.70 -1.93 9.60
CA HIS A 39 11.95 -1.97 8.16
C HIS A 39 11.66 -3.35 7.56
N LEU A 40 12.01 -4.44 8.27
CA LEU A 40 11.69 -5.81 7.87
C LEU A 40 10.20 -6.12 8.00
N VAL A 41 9.55 -5.62 9.05
CA VAL A 41 8.09 -5.73 9.20
C VAL A 41 7.37 -5.05 8.04
N ARG A 42 7.80 -3.84 7.68
CA ARG A 42 7.27 -3.14 6.50
C ARG A 42 7.49 -3.95 5.24
N ALA A 43 8.72 -4.39 4.96
CA ALA A 43 9.06 -5.15 3.76
C ALA A 43 8.25 -6.45 3.63
N ALA A 44 8.02 -7.18 4.72
CA ALA A 44 7.21 -8.40 4.72
C ALA A 44 5.73 -8.11 4.42
N ARG A 45 5.17 -7.00 4.92
CA ARG A 45 3.81 -6.56 4.55
C ARG A 45 3.72 -6.22 3.06
N GLN A 46 4.70 -5.48 2.54
CA GLN A 46 4.77 -5.15 1.11
C GLN A 46 4.90 -6.41 0.24
N CYS A 47 5.71 -7.38 0.67
CA CYS A 47 5.82 -8.69 0.03
C CYS A 47 4.48 -9.44 0.02
N SER A 48 3.73 -9.42 1.14
CA SER A 48 2.38 -10.03 1.20
C SER A 48 1.39 -9.38 0.21
N VAL A 49 1.52 -8.08 -0.07
CA VAL A 49 0.69 -7.40 -1.08
C VAL A 49 1.11 -7.86 -2.48
N GLU A 50 2.40 -7.81 -2.78
CA GLU A 50 2.97 -8.19 -4.08
C GLU A 50 2.66 -9.63 -4.48
N LEU A 51 2.76 -10.59 -3.55
CA LEU A 51 2.43 -12.00 -3.81
C LEU A 51 0.99 -12.15 -4.30
N GLN A 52 0.05 -11.42 -3.69
CA GLN A 52 -1.37 -11.47 -4.05
C GLN A 52 -1.66 -10.77 -5.39
N VAL A 53 -1.00 -9.66 -5.67
CA VAL A 53 -1.16 -8.93 -6.95
C VAL A 53 -0.54 -9.71 -8.09
N THR A 54 0.64 -10.30 -7.89
CA THR A 54 1.31 -11.15 -8.88
C THR A 54 0.42 -12.32 -9.30
N ALA A 55 -0.26 -12.95 -8.35
CA ALA A 55 -1.19 -14.04 -8.63
C ALA A 55 -2.39 -13.67 -9.52
N LEU A 56 -2.70 -12.37 -9.69
CA LEU A 56 -3.77 -11.91 -10.58
C LEU A 56 -3.35 -11.85 -12.06
N ASN A 57 -2.05 -11.96 -12.39
CA ASN A 57 -1.53 -11.89 -13.76
C ASN A 57 -2.05 -10.67 -14.55
N LEU A 58 -2.00 -9.49 -13.93
CA LEU A 58 -2.47 -8.26 -14.56
C LEU A 58 -1.38 -7.68 -15.48
N GLU A 59 -1.71 -7.44 -16.75
CA GLU A 59 -0.77 -6.87 -17.73
C GLU A 59 -0.56 -5.35 -17.57
N SER A 60 -1.55 -4.65 -17.01
CA SER A 60 -1.51 -3.20 -16.86
C SER A 60 -0.88 -2.78 -15.53
N ALA A 61 0.13 -1.90 -15.60
CA ALA A 61 0.81 -1.36 -14.42
C ALA A 61 -0.14 -0.59 -13.49
N VAL A 62 -0.99 0.30 -14.03
CA VAL A 62 -1.98 1.02 -13.22
C VAL A 62 -2.98 0.07 -12.55
N ARG A 63 -3.41 -1.00 -13.24
CA ARG A 63 -4.30 -2.01 -12.64
C ARG A 63 -3.61 -2.78 -11.51
N ARG A 64 -2.34 -3.18 -11.69
CA ARG A 64 -1.54 -3.79 -10.60
C ARG A 64 -1.48 -2.88 -9.39
N ASP A 65 -1.25 -1.60 -9.59
CA ASP A 65 -1.14 -0.62 -8.50
C ASP A 65 -2.48 -0.41 -7.79
N VAL A 66 -3.60 -0.33 -8.53
CA VAL A 66 -4.94 -0.29 -7.93
C VAL A 66 -5.23 -1.53 -7.09
N TRP A 67 -4.93 -2.72 -7.60
CA TRP A 67 -5.13 -3.96 -6.85
C TRP A 67 -4.16 -4.10 -5.66
N SER A 68 -2.97 -3.49 -5.74
CA SER A 68 -2.06 -3.39 -4.61
C SER A 68 -2.69 -2.58 -3.46
N VAL A 69 -3.42 -1.50 -3.75
CA VAL A 69 -4.19 -0.75 -2.72
C VAL A 69 -5.20 -1.67 -2.03
N VAL A 70 -5.93 -2.50 -2.80
CA VAL A 70 -6.92 -3.44 -2.24
C VAL A 70 -6.25 -4.41 -1.26
N TYR A 71 -5.16 -5.05 -1.66
CA TYR A 71 -4.50 -6.03 -0.80
C TYR A 71 -3.75 -5.41 0.36
N ALA A 72 -3.25 -4.17 0.22
CA ALA A 72 -2.67 -3.44 1.34
C ALA A 72 -3.74 -3.08 2.39
N GLN A 73 -4.95 -2.68 1.96
CA GLN A 73 -6.08 -2.47 2.87
C GLN A 73 -6.48 -3.77 3.58
N GLU A 74 -6.45 -4.91 2.90
CA GLU A 74 -6.74 -6.21 3.53
C GLU A 74 -5.66 -6.64 4.53
N GLU A 75 -4.39 -6.34 4.25
CA GLU A 75 -3.29 -6.53 5.19
C GLU A 75 -3.44 -5.61 6.41
N ALA A 76 -3.81 -4.35 6.18
CA ALA A 76 -4.11 -3.40 7.23
C ALA A 76 -5.25 -3.89 8.14
N LEU A 77 -6.35 -4.37 7.56
CA LEU A 77 -7.47 -4.96 8.31
C LEU A 77 -7.06 -6.22 9.07
N PHE A 78 -6.18 -7.06 8.50
CA PHE A 78 -5.63 -8.22 9.20
C PHE A 78 -4.84 -7.81 10.44
N VAL A 79 -3.99 -6.78 10.33
CA VAL A 79 -3.26 -6.25 11.50
C VAL A 79 -4.22 -5.67 12.54
N LYS A 80 -5.24 -4.90 12.12
CA LYS A 80 -6.21 -4.28 13.03
C LYS A 80 -7.08 -5.28 13.78
N HIS A 81 -7.49 -6.37 13.13
CA HIS A 81 -8.50 -7.29 13.67
C HIS A 81 -7.98 -8.70 14.01
N GLY A 82 -6.73 -9.02 13.67
CA GLY A 82 -6.15 -10.35 13.86
C GLY A 82 -6.68 -11.44 12.94
N MET A 83 -7.61 -11.12 12.02
CA MET A 83 -8.20 -12.08 11.08
C MET A 83 -8.35 -11.49 9.69
N ARG A 84 -8.28 -12.36 8.67
CA ARG A 84 -8.33 -11.96 7.27
C ARG A 84 -9.71 -11.37 6.95
N ARG A 85 -9.74 -10.13 6.48
CA ARG A 85 -10.97 -9.44 6.05
C ARG A 85 -10.76 -8.85 4.66
N ARG A 86 -11.84 -8.82 3.89
CA ARG A 86 -11.86 -8.18 2.57
C ARG A 86 -12.02 -6.67 2.72
N ALA A 87 -11.36 -5.90 1.87
CA ALA A 87 -11.52 -4.45 1.81
C ALA A 87 -12.86 -4.10 1.12
N GLY A 88 -13.97 -4.34 1.81
CA GLY A 88 -15.32 -4.30 1.23
C GLY A 88 -15.64 -2.98 0.54
N ASN A 89 -15.36 -1.84 1.19
CA ASN A 89 -15.59 -0.52 0.61
C ASN A 89 -14.75 -0.28 -0.65
N THR A 90 -13.46 -0.65 -0.62
CA THR A 90 -12.53 -0.52 -1.74
C THR A 90 -12.97 -1.38 -2.93
N ARG A 91 -13.32 -2.65 -2.68
CA ARG A 91 -13.80 -3.58 -3.72
C ARG A 91 -15.11 -3.11 -4.32
N LYS A 92 -16.05 -2.65 -3.48
CA LYS A 92 -17.33 -2.08 -3.93
C LYS A 92 -17.12 -0.79 -4.75
N ALA A 93 -16.11 0.02 -4.44
CA ALA A 93 -15.78 1.19 -5.25
C ALA A 93 -15.34 0.78 -6.66
N ILE A 94 -14.46 -0.22 -6.76
CA ILE A 94 -13.97 -0.77 -8.04
C ILE A 94 -15.11 -1.43 -8.83
N GLU A 95 -15.95 -2.24 -8.18
CA GLU A 95 -17.09 -2.91 -8.83
C GLU A 95 -18.07 -1.90 -9.46
N ASN A 96 -18.37 -0.81 -8.75
CA ASN A 96 -19.35 0.18 -9.23
C ASN A 96 -18.79 1.18 -10.25
N ARG A 97 -17.46 1.39 -10.30
CA ARG A 97 -16.84 2.52 -11.05
C ARG A 97 -15.68 2.11 -11.96
N GLY A 98 -15.31 0.83 -11.97
CA GLY A 98 -14.04 0.38 -12.55
C GLY A 98 -12.82 0.79 -11.71
N GLU A 99 -11.64 0.30 -12.10
CA GLU A 99 -10.40 0.55 -11.34
C GLU A 99 -10.02 2.04 -11.30
N LEU A 100 -10.03 2.73 -12.44
CA LEU A 100 -9.69 4.16 -12.52
C LEU A 100 -10.77 5.04 -11.88
N GLY A 101 -12.05 4.72 -12.08
CA GLY A 101 -13.14 5.46 -11.45
C GLY A 101 -13.13 5.33 -9.92
N ALA A 102 -12.66 4.21 -9.38
CA ALA A 102 -12.44 4.05 -7.94
C ALA A 102 -11.31 4.95 -7.42
N VAL A 103 -10.20 5.09 -8.16
CA VAL A 103 -9.10 6.00 -7.80
C VAL A 103 -9.63 7.44 -7.71
N ILE A 104 -10.29 7.92 -8.78
CA ILE A 104 -10.86 9.27 -8.86
C ILE A 104 -11.79 9.52 -7.67
N PHE A 105 -12.73 8.59 -7.44
CA PHE A 105 -13.71 8.71 -6.36
C PHE A 105 -13.08 8.76 -4.96
N MET A 106 -12.06 7.93 -4.71
CA MET A 106 -11.44 7.85 -3.38
C MET A 106 -10.50 9.04 -3.13
N VAL A 107 -9.78 9.51 -4.16
CA VAL A 107 -8.91 10.69 -4.07
C VAL A 107 -9.71 11.95 -3.72
N GLN A 108 -10.94 12.10 -4.20
CA GLN A 108 -11.77 13.26 -3.90
C GLN A 108 -12.44 13.25 -2.51
N ARG A 109 -12.42 12.11 -1.81
CA ARG A 109 -13.01 12.00 -0.46
C ARG A 109 -11.99 12.31 0.63
N PRO A 110 -12.41 12.79 1.81
CA PRO A 110 -11.52 12.88 2.96
C PRO A 110 -10.85 11.53 3.26
N GLY A 111 -9.62 11.58 3.79
CA GLY A 111 -8.94 10.38 4.28
C GLY A 111 -9.79 9.69 5.35
N GLY A 112 -10.03 8.39 5.19
CA GLY A 112 -10.75 7.56 6.17
C GLY A 112 -9.81 6.64 6.95
N ASP A 113 -10.37 5.85 7.87
CA ASP A 113 -9.62 4.89 8.69
C ASP A 113 -8.65 4.00 7.91
N GLY A 114 -9.06 3.53 6.73
CA GLY A 114 -8.22 2.69 5.89
C GLY A 114 -6.99 3.43 5.36
N PHE A 115 -7.14 4.71 5.01
CA PHE A 115 -6.02 5.56 4.57
C PHE A 115 -5.04 5.78 5.72
N GLU A 116 -5.54 6.17 6.89
CA GLU A 116 -4.73 6.38 8.09
C GLU A 116 -3.99 5.11 8.53
N LEU A 117 -4.66 3.97 8.46
CA LEU A 117 -4.08 2.69 8.85
C LEU A 117 -2.92 2.30 7.92
N LEU A 118 -3.04 2.51 6.60
CA LEU A 118 -1.94 2.27 5.67
C LEU A 118 -0.71 3.11 6.02
N HIS A 119 -0.90 4.39 6.31
CA HIS A 119 0.20 5.26 6.73
C HIS A 119 0.88 4.74 8.02
N SER A 120 0.09 4.38 9.04
CA SER A 120 0.62 3.87 10.30
C SER A 120 1.40 2.55 10.17
N LEU A 121 1.11 1.76 9.13
CA LEU A 121 1.73 0.46 8.89
C LEU A 121 2.94 0.52 7.95
N GLY A 122 3.31 1.72 7.48
CA GLY A 122 4.38 1.90 6.49
C GLY A 122 3.98 1.48 5.08
N LEU A 123 2.68 1.49 4.77
CA LEU A 123 2.10 1.11 3.48
C LEU A 123 1.51 2.33 2.74
N ALA A 124 2.01 3.53 3.01
CA ALA A 124 1.53 4.78 2.40
C ALA A 124 1.64 4.80 0.86
N ASP A 125 2.59 4.05 0.29
CA ASP A 125 2.73 3.89 -1.16
C ASP A 125 1.61 3.06 -1.79
N TYR A 126 0.80 2.38 -0.97
CA TYR A 126 -0.35 1.58 -1.39
C TYR A 126 -1.68 2.31 -1.13
N THR A 127 -1.70 3.62 -1.40
CA THR A 127 -2.91 4.47 -1.34
C THR A 127 -3.41 4.80 -2.74
N PHE A 128 -4.69 5.15 -2.89
CA PHE A 128 -5.22 5.58 -4.19
C PHE A 128 -4.54 6.86 -4.68
N GLU A 129 -4.17 7.74 -3.76
CA GLU A 129 -3.42 8.95 -4.01
C GLU A 129 -2.04 8.64 -4.58
N ALA A 130 -1.32 7.66 -4.01
CA ALA A 130 -0.04 7.21 -4.54
C ALA A 130 -0.19 6.60 -5.95
N VAL A 131 -1.28 5.88 -6.23
CA VAL A 131 -1.57 5.40 -7.60
C VAL A 131 -1.76 6.58 -8.56
N ALA A 132 -2.55 7.59 -8.19
CA ALA A 132 -2.77 8.76 -9.03
C ALA A 132 -1.49 9.55 -9.32
N LEU A 133 -0.56 9.61 -8.35
CA LEU A 133 0.75 10.24 -8.55
C LEU A 133 1.72 9.43 -9.39
N ARG A 134 1.65 8.09 -9.34
CA ARG A 134 2.51 7.19 -10.14
C ARG A 134 2.07 7.06 -11.59
N HIS A 135 0.77 7.20 -11.85
CA HIS A 135 0.14 7.03 -13.16
C HIS A 135 -0.63 8.29 -13.59
N PRO A 136 -0.02 9.49 -13.57
CA PRO A 136 -0.73 10.76 -13.79
C PRO A 136 -1.38 10.84 -15.18
N GLU A 137 -0.86 10.14 -16.18
CA GLU A 137 -1.38 10.07 -17.55
C GLU A 137 -2.80 9.48 -17.64
N HIS A 138 -3.22 8.75 -16.60
CA HIS A 138 -4.56 8.16 -16.52
C HIS A 138 -5.60 9.07 -15.84
N PHE A 139 -5.19 10.25 -15.35
CA PHE A 139 -6.05 11.13 -14.55
C PHE A 139 -5.99 12.58 -15.03
N SER A 140 -7.02 13.36 -14.73
CA SER A 140 -6.97 14.80 -14.99
C SER A 140 -5.97 15.47 -14.02
N PRO A 141 -5.38 16.62 -14.40
CA PRO A 141 -4.49 17.38 -13.51
C PRO A 141 -5.12 17.70 -12.16
N GLU A 142 -6.44 17.94 -12.12
CA GLU A 142 -7.19 18.20 -10.89
C GLU A 142 -7.17 17.01 -9.93
N ILE A 143 -7.28 15.77 -10.44
CA ILE A 143 -7.24 14.55 -9.62
C ILE A 143 -5.83 14.30 -9.11
N VAL A 144 -4.81 14.49 -9.95
CA VAL A 144 -3.40 14.36 -9.54
C VAL A 144 -3.06 15.37 -8.44
N GLU A 145 -3.54 16.60 -8.58
CA GLU A 145 -3.33 17.66 -7.59
C GLU A 145 -4.11 17.39 -6.29
N ALA A 146 -5.35 16.90 -6.37
CA ALA A 146 -6.11 16.48 -5.20
C ALA A 146 -5.41 15.34 -4.43
N ALA A 147 -4.82 14.36 -5.15
CA ALA A 147 -4.03 13.30 -4.56
C ALA A 147 -2.79 13.85 -3.85
N ARG A 148 -2.07 14.78 -4.50
CA ARG A 148 -0.89 15.45 -3.93
C ARG A 148 -1.23 16.21 -2.65
N ARG A 149 -2.30 17.02 -2.68
CA ARG A 149 -2.77 17.77 -1.51
C ARG A 149 -3.10 16.85 -0.36
N LYS A 150 -3.88 15.80 -0.58
CA LYS A 150 -4.26 14.88 0.51
C LYS A 150 -3.04 14.22 1.16
N LEU A 151 -2.06 13.79 0.37
CA LEU A 151 -0.81 13.23 0.91
C LEU A 151 0.02 14.27 1.67
N ASN A 152 0.02 15.53 1.22
CA ASN A 152 0.71 16.63 1.90
C ASN A 152 0.01 17.07 3.18
N ASP A 153 -1.30 17.21 3.17
CA ASP A 153 -2.11 17.56 4.35
C ASP A 153 -1.90 16.54 5.47
N ARG A 154 -1.78 15.26 5.10
CA ARG A 154 -1.45 14.20 6.05
C ARG A 154 -0.03 14.30 6.62
N ARG A 155 0.90 14.89 5.85
CA ARG A 155 2.30 15.14 6.21
C ARG A 155 2.52 16.46 6.94
N GLY A 156 1.49 17.26 7.22
CA GLY A 156 1.57 18.65 7.74
C GLY A 156 2.66 18.91 8.81
N PRO A 157 3.03 20.18 9.04
CA PRO A 157 4.39 20.77 9.10
C PRO A 157 5.46 20.15 10.03
N ASN A 158 5.19 19.06 10.73
CA ASN A 158 6.11 18.38 11.64
C ASN A 158 7.04 17.35 10.94
N ALA A 159 7.23 17.47 9.62
CA ALA A 159 8.08 16.57 8.83
C ALA A 159 9.43 17.18 8.41
N GLU A 160 9.77 18.37 8.92
CA GLU A 160 11.11 18.96 8.85
C GLU A 160 11.74 18.98 10.25
N GLU A 161 12.15 17.83 10.77
CA GLU A 161 13.18 17.74 11.84
C GLU A 161 13.55 16.27 12.10
N THR A 162 14.27 15.64 11.17
CA THR A 162 15.23 14.58 11.54
C THR A 162 16.36 14.53 10.52
N VAL A 163 17.07 15.65 10.40
CA VAL A 163 18.48 15.65 10.00
C VAL A 163 19.22 16.45 11.07
N ALA A 164 19.73 15.74 12.05
CA ALA A 164 20.82 16.15 12.93
C ALA A 164 21.67 14.91 13.20
#